data_AF-A0A4Q5UF70-F1
#
_entry.id   AF-A0A4Q5UF70-F1
#
_cell.length_a   1.000
_cell.length_b   1.000
_cell.length_c   1.000
_cell.angle_alpha   90.00
_cell.angle_beta   90.00
_cell.angle_gamma   90.00
#
_symmetry.space_group_name_H-M   'P 1'
#
loop_
_entity.id
_entity.type
_entity.pdbx_description
1 polymer ?
#
loop_
_entity_poly.entity_id
_entity_poly.type
_entity_poly.pdbx_seq_one_letter_code
_entity_poly.pdbx_strand_id
1 'polypeptide(L)' 'MGRGDKKTAKGKRFKGSFGKSRPANPLTPLKKAAAAAKKKA' A
#
# COMPACT_ATOMS: atom_id res chain seq x y z
N MET A 1 9.97 7.61 11.47
CA MET A 1 9.56 8.29 10.21
C MET A 1 8.36 9.20 10.47
N GLY A 2 8.45 10.47 10.11
CA GLY A 2 7.45 11.51 10.44
C GLY A 2 6.18 11.50 9.60
N ARG A 3 5.30 12.48 9.82
CA ARG A 3 4.03 12.64 9.06
C ARG A 3 4.24 13.05 7.60
N GLY A 4 5.41 13.56 7.22
CA GLY A 4 5.74 13.95 5.85
C GLY A 4 6.14 12.78 4.94
N ASP A 5 6.47 11.62 5.50
CA ASP A 5 7.01 10.51 4.71
C ASP A 5 5.90 9.72 4.00
N LYS A 6 5.76 9.98 2.70
CA LYS A 6 4.76 9.38 1.81
C LYS A 6 4.96 7.87 1.61
N LYS A 7 6.10 7.29 1.99
CA LYS A 7 6.33 5.84 1.87
C LYS A 7 5.75 5.07 3.06
N THR A 8 5.45 5.75 4.17
CA THR A 8 4.94 5.14 5.39
C THR A 8 3.42 5.23 5.52
N ALA A 9 2.82 4.31 6.28
CA ALA A 9 1.40 4.36 6.60
C ALA A 9 1.01 5.67 7.32
N LYS A 10 1.91 6.20 8.17
CA LYS A 10 1.69 7.46 8.91
C LYS A 10 1.64 8.66 7.98
N GLY A 11 2.60 8.80 7.05
CA GLY A 11 2.58 9.90 6.11
C GLY A 11 1.51 9.77 5.02
N LYS A 12 1.16 8.54 4.62
CA LYS A 12 -0.02 8.29 3.79
C LYS A 12 -1.33 8.68 4.47
N ARG A 13 -1.50 8.37 5.77
CA ARG A 13 -2.66 8.79 6.58
C ARG A 13 -2.74 10.31 6.71
N PHE A 14 -1.60 10.97 6.97
CA PHE A 14 -1.54 12.43 7.08
C PHE A 14 -1.89 13.14 5.76
N LYS A 15 -1.40 12.63 4.62
CA LYS A 15 -1.74 13.17 3.30
C LYS A 15 -3.13 12.75 2.79
N GLY A 16 -3.84 11.85 3.49
CA GLY A 16 -5.13 11.33 3.04
C GLY A 16 -5.06 10.48 1.76
N SER A 17 -3.89 9.93 1.43
CA SER A 17 -3.70 9.13 0.20
C SER A 17 -3.53 7.64 0.51
N PHE A 18 -3.88 6.79 -0.45
CA PHE A 18 -3.72 5.33 -0.35
C PHE A 18 -2.49 4.86 -1.12
N GLY A 19 -2.03 3.64 -0.83
CA GLY A 19 -0.90 3.02 -1.52
C GLY A 19 -0.50 1.70 -0.87
N LYS A 20 0.66 1.14 -1.26
CA LYS A 20 1.13 -0.16 -0.77
C LYS A 20 1.21 -0.22 0.77
N SER A 21 1.70 0.85 1.42
CA SER A 21 1.85 0.92 2.88
C SER A 21 0.55 1.32 3.62
N ARG A 22 -0.43 1.95 2.94
CA ARG A 22 -1.77 2.26 3.48
C ARG A 22 -2.84 1.88 2.46
N PRO A 23 -3.26 0.60 2.41
CA PRO A 23 -4.28 0.15 1.48
C PRO A 23 -5.65 0.75 1.83
N ALA A 24 -6.52 0.92 0.82
CA ALA A 24 -7.91 1.34 1.03
C ALA A 24 -8.75 0.20 1.61
N ASN A 25 -8.56 -1.02 1.07
CA ASN A 25 -9.20 -2.24 1.55
C ASN A 25 -8.14 -3.22 2.07
N PRO A 26 -8.36 -3.86 3.24
CA PRO A 26 -7.40 -4.77 3.87
C PRO A 26 -7.07 -6.00 3.00
N LEU A 27 -7.89 -6.31 1.99
CA LEU A 27 -7.73 -7.45 1.07
C LEU A 27 -6.75 -7.19 -0.10
N THR A 28 -6.33 -5.94 -0.31
CA THR A 28 -5.51 -5.55 -1.47
C THR A 28 -4.04 -6.00 -1.46
N PRO A 29 -3.31 -6.11 -0.32
CA PRO A 29 -1.93 -6.59 -0.36
C PRO A 29 -1.84 -8.09 -0.68
N LEU A 30 -2.84 -8.88 -0.28
CA LEU A 30 -2.91 -10.32 -0.59
C LEU A 30 -3.25 -10.57 -2.06
N LYS A 31 -4.24 -9.85 -2.61
CA LYS A 31 -4.60 -9.98 -4.03
C LYS A 31 -3.49 -9.52 -4.99
N LYS A 32 -2.68 -8.53 -4.63
CA LYS A 32 -1.64 -8.01 -5.52
C LYS A 32 -0.34 -8.83 -5.50
N ALA A 33 -0.05 -9.53 -4.41
CA ALA A 33 1.03 -10.53 -4.37
C ALA A 33 0.69 -11.76 -5.22
N ALA A 34 -0.55 -12.24 -5.15
CA ALA A 34 -1.04 -13.35 -5.99
C ALA A 34 -1.14 -12.97 -7.49
N ALA A 35 -1.53 -11.73 -7.80
CA ALA A 35 -1.63 -11.25 -9.19
C ALA A 35 -0.26 -10.97 -9.84
N ALA A 36 0.76 -10.60 -9.05
CA ALA A 36 2.13 -10.41 -9.57
C ALA A 36 2.84 -11.76 -9.84
N ALA A 37 2.52 -12.81 -9.07
CA ALA A 37 3.06 -14.15 -9.28
C ALA A 37 2.47 -14.84 -10.52
N LYS A 38 1.20 -14.57 -10.88
CA LYS A 38 0.55 -15.15 -12.06
C LYS A 38 0.92 -14.51 -13.40
N LYS A 39 1.65 -13.40 -13.42
CA LYS A 39 2.02 -12.68 -14.67
C LYS A 39 3.44 -13.02 -15.16
N LYS A 40 4.10 -14.01 -14.55
CA LYS A 40 5.45 -14.49 -14.87
C LYS A 40 5.51 -16.02 -15.09
N ALA A 41 4.35 -16.67 -15.26
CA ALA A 41 4.25 -18.06 -15.70
C ALA A 41 3.71 -18.10 -17.14
#